data_AF-A0A945V927-F1
#
_entry.id   AF-A0A945V927-F1
#
_cell.length_a   1.000
_cell.length_b   1.000
_cell.length_c   1.000
_cell.angle_alpha   90.00
_cell.angle_beta   90.00
_cell.angle_gamma   90.00
#
_symmetry.space_group_name_H-M   'P 1'
#
loop_
_entity.id
_entity.type
_entity.pdbx_description
1 polymer ?
#
loop_
_entity_poly.entity_id
_entity_poly.type
_entity_poly.pdbx_seq_one_letter_code
_entity_poly.pdbx_strand_id
1 'polypeptide(L)'
;MNIKKIPYISDTTVYYEQIRHLDWPVFFDSCYQADREKSPYARYDIISADPFVKISSDSSHINIQEKNKSYTSGEDGLKIVEEYINQFATPHSEIPFIGGAIGYCSYEMKDEGKKNSVLPKFSMGIYDWGL
;
A
#
# COMPACT_ATOMS: atom_id res chain seq x y z
N MET A 1 6.62 16.68 -4.68
CA MET A 1 7.19 15.95 -3.53
C MET A 1 7.62 16.95 -2.47
N ASN A 2 7.12 16.83 -1.24
CA ASN A 2 7.51 17.66 -0.09
C ASN A 2 8.04 16.73 1.00
N ILE A 3 9.31 16.89 1.39
CA ILE A 3 9.96 16.03 2.38
C ILE A 3 10.17 16.83 3.65
N LYS A 4 9.65 16.32 4.78
CA LYS A 4 9.88 16.89 6.11
C LYS A 4 10.46 15.82 7.01
N LYS A 5 11.53 16.17 7.73
CA LYS A 5 12.12 15.30 8.75
C LYS A 5 11.31 15.42 10.03
N ILE A 6 11.05 14.28 10.66
CA ILE A 6 10.47 14.19 11.99
C ILE A 6 11.52 13.63 12.97
N PRO A 7 11.29 13.73 14.30
CA PRO A 7 12.17 13.11 15.28
C PRO A 7 12.36 11.62 15.01
N TYR A 8 13.59 11.12 15.10
CA TYR A 8 13.83 9.68 14.97
C TYR A 8 13.54 8.98 16.30
N ILE A 9 12.77 7.90 16.23
CA ILE A 9 12.48 7.01 17.35
C ILE A 9 12.75 5.59 16.84
N SER A 10 13.49 4.79 17.61
CA SER A 10 13.84 3.42 17.21
C SER A 10 12.63 2.51 17.11
N ASP A 11 11.63 2.73 17.97
CA ASP A 11 10.33 2.08 17.91
C ASP A 11 9.39 2.93 17.04
N THR A 12 9.23 2.53 15.78
CA THR A 12 8.39 3.23 14.79
C THR A 12 6.89 2.95 14.97
N THR A 13 6.53 1.98 15.81
CA THR A 13 5.11 1.64 16.07
C THR A 13 4.35 2.82 16.65
N VAL A 14 5.02 3.68 17.43
CA VAL A 14 4.43 4.90 18.01
C VAL A 14 3.83 5.83 16.95
N TYR A 15 4.39 5.87 15.74
CA TYR A 15 3.85 6.66 14.64
C TYR A 15 2.64 5.99 14.00
N TYR A 16 2.71 4.67 13.79
CA TYR A 16 1.58 3.91 13.25
C TYR A 16 0.36 3.96 14.18
N GLU A 17 0.56 3.90 15.50
CA GLU A 17 -0.50 4.00 16.49
C GLU A 17 -1.30 5.30 16.38
N GLN A 18 -0.68 6.40 15.95
CA GLN A 18 -1.39 7.67 15.77
C GLN A 18 -2.32 7.65 14.55
N ILE A 19 -2.07 6.80 13.55
CA ILE A 19 -2.81 6.80 12.29
C ILE A 19 -3.64 5.55 12.04
N ARG A 20 -3.52 4.50 12.86
CA ARG A 20 -4.22 3.20 12.71
C ARG A 20 -5.75 3.28 12.61
N HIS A 21 -6.33 4.43 12.92
CA HIS A 21 -7.76 4.69 12.86
C HIS A 21 -8.21 5.29 11.52
N LEU A 22 -7.26 5.73 10.69
CA LEU A 22 -7.50 6.22 9.34
C LEU A 22 -7.88 5.06 8.42
N ASP A 23 -8.41 5.39 7.24
CA ASP A 23 -8.80 4.38 6.26
C ASP A 23 -7.58 3.66 5.69
N TRP A 24 -7.66 2.35 5.53
CA TRP A 24 -6.60 1.47 4.99
C TRP A 24 -5.18 1.83 5.49
N PRO A 25 -4.93 1.76 6.81
CA PRO A 25 -3.61 2.03 7.34
C PRO A 25 -2.68 0.85 7.02
N VAL A 26 -1.45 1.16 6.63
CA VAL A 26 -0.43 0.18 6.26
C VAL A 26 0.86 0.43 7.02
N PHE A 27 1.51 -0.67 7.41
CA PHE A 27 2.79 -0.64 8.08
C PHE A 27 3.65 -1.81 7.58
N PHE A 28 4.75 -1.48 6.92
CA PHE A 28 5.81 -2.44 6.60
C PHE A 28 6.96 -2.21 7.57
N ASP A 29 7.14 -3.17 8.47
CA ASP A 29 8.22 -3.21 9.45
C ASP A 29 9.35 -4.09 8.90
N SER A 30 10.55 -3.52 8.82
CA SER A 30 11.76 -4.27 8.44
C SER A 30 12.23 -5.25 9.53
N CYS A 31 11.60 -5.21 10.72
CA CYS A 31 11.94 -5.98 11.89
C CYS A 31 13.42 -5.84 12.26
N TYR A 32 13.93 -4.61 12.29
CA TYR A 32 15.35 -4.35 12.56
C TYR A 32 15.75 -4.89 13.95
N GLN A 33 16.83 -5.67 13.99
CA GLN A 33 17.36 -6.28 15.20
C GLN A 33 18.75 -5.72 15.51
N ALA A 34 18.86 -4.95 16.59
CA ALA A 34 20.09 -4.26 16.96
C ALA A 34 21.25 -5.21 17.36
N ASP A 35 20.92 -6.43 17.78
CA ASP A 35 21.84 -7.48 18.22
C ASP A 35 22.29 -8.43 17.09
N ARG A 36 21.77 -8.25 15.87
CA ARG A 36 22.10 -9.10 14.71
C ARG A 36 22.94 -8.38 13.67
N GLU A 37 23.49 -9.16 12.74
CA GLU A 37 24.17 -8.63 11.57
C GLU A 37 23.22 -7.73 10.77
N LYS A 38 23.69 -6.53 10.43
CA LYS A 38 22.88 -5.52 9.77
C LYS A 38 22.63 -5.94 8.32
N SER A 39 21.37 -6.21 8.00
CA SER A 39 20.94 -6.46 6.62
C SER A 39 20.65 -5.14 5.91
N PRO A 40 21.19 -4.91 4.69
CA PRO A 40 20.82 -3.75 3.88
C PRO A 40 19.34 -3.77 3.46
N TYR A 41 18.68 -4.93 3.53
CA TYR A 41 17.27 -5.10 3.20
C TYR A 41 16.32 -4.75 4.35
N ALA A 42 16.81 -4.71 5.59
CA ALA A 42 16.01 -4.40 6.79
C ALA A 42 16.22 -2.94 7.25
N ARG A 43 16.31 -2.02 6.29
CA ARG A 43 16.73 -0.63 6.52
C ARG A 43 15.56 0.31 6.79
N TYR A 44 14.38 0.02 6.26
CA TYR A 44 13.28 0.97 6.21
C TYR A 44 12.00 0.36 6.76
N ASP A 45 11.38 1.13 7.63
CA ASP A 45 9.97 0.98 7.94
C ASP A 45 9.20 1.93 7.04
N ILE A 46 8.03 1.51 6.56
CA ILE A 46 7.17 2.36 5.71
C ILE A 46 5.77 2.36 6.32
N ILE A 47 5.29 3.57 6.63
CA ILE A 47 3.95 3.78 7.18
C ILE A 47 3.14 4.68 6.24
N SER A 48 1.88 4.34 5.98
CA SER A 48 0.94 5.20 5.26
C SER A 48 -0.51 4.88 5.63
N ALA A 49 -1.45 5.72 5.22
CA ALA A 49 -2.89 5.52 5.39
C ALA A 49 -3.68 6.48 4.48
N ASP A 50 -5.00 6.37 4.50
CA ASP A 50 -5.95 7.21 3.76
C ASP A 50 -5.64 7.29 2.25
N PRO A 51 -5.63 6.14 1.54
CA PRO A 51 -5.36 6.13 0.11
C PRO A 51 -6.44 6.90 -0.65
N PHE A 52 -6.04 7.72 -1.62
CA PHE A 52 -6.97 8.52 -2.42
C PHE A 52 -7.67 7.71 -3.52
N VAL A 53 -7.17 6.51 -3.84
CA VAL A 53 -7.82 5.48 -4.66
C VAL A 53 -7.69 4.13 -3.97
N LYS A 54 -8.78 3.37 -3.87
CA LYS A 54 -8.82 1.99 -3.39
C LYS A 54 -9.26 1.08 -4.52
N ILE A 55 -8.50 0.02 -4.77
CA ILE A 55 -8.74 -0.94 -5.84
C ILE A 55 -8.79 -2.32 -5.21
N SER A 56 -9.93 -2.99 -5.24
CA SER A 56 -10.10 -4.31 -4.61
C SER A 56 -10.87 -5.27 -5.50
N SER A 57 -10.56 -6.56 -5.45
CA SER A 57 -11.35 -7.58 -6.14
C SER A 57 -12.58 -7.96 -5.32
N ASP A 58 -13.72 -8.07 -5.98
CA ASP A 58 -14.86 -8.88 -5.55
C ASP A 58 -14.83 -10.25 -6.25
N SER A 59 -15.80 -11.10 -5.96
CA SER A 59 -16.08 -12.42 -6.53
C SER A 59 -16.03 -12.53 -8.06
N SER A 60 -16.14 -11.41 -8.79
CA SER A 60 -16.21 -11.39 -10.25
C SER A 60 -15.62 -10.15 -10.93
N HIS A 61 -15.38 -9.06 -10.21
CA HIS A 61 -14.97 -7.78 -10.78
C HIS A 61 -13.95 -7.08 -9.88
N ILE A 62 -13.26 -6.08 -10.42
CA ILE A 62 -12.46 -5.14 -9.64
C ILE A 62 -13.33 -3.94 -9.29
N ASN A 63 -13.42 -3.61 -8.01
CA ASN A 63 -14.01 -2.38 -7.49
C ASN A 63 -12.93 -1.31 -7.39
N ILE A 64 -13.23 -0.13 -7.92
CA ILE A 64 -12.39 1.06 -7.84
C ILE A 64 -13.18 2.12 -7.10
N GLN A 65 -12.62 2.62 -6.00
CA GLN A 65 -13.18 3.70 -5.20
C GLN A 65 -12.21 4.86 -5.14
N GLU A 66 -12.61 5.99 -5.72
CA GLU A 66 -11.96 7.28 -5.55
C GLU A 66 -12.80 8.17 -4.62
N LYS A 67 -12.28 9.34 -4.22
CA LYS A 67 -12.97 10.28 -3.32
C LYS A 67 -14.43 10.57 -3.69
N ASN A 68 -14.74 10.72 -4.99
CA ASN A 68 -16.07 11.16 -5.45
C ASN A 68 -16.78 10.16 -6.38
N LYS A 69 -16.13 9.04 -6.72
CA LYS A 69 -16.71 8.06 -7.65
C LYS A 69 -16.32 6.65 -7.25
N SER A 70 -17.21 5.72 -7.54
CA SER A 70 -16.94 4.30 -7.43
C SER A 70 -17.48 3.60 -8.66
N TYR A 71 -16.71 2.67 -9.20
CA TYR A 71 -17.09 1.90 -10.38
C TYR A 71 -16.42 0.53 -10.37
N THR A 72 -16.95 -0.36 -11.20
CA THR A 72 -16.43 -1.72 -11.37
C THR A 72 -15.77 -1.87 -12.73
N SER A 73 -14.72 -2.67 -12.80
CA SER A 73 -14.09 -3.09 -14.06
C SER A 73 -13.96 -4.61 -14.12
N GLY A 74 -14.03 -5.15 -15.34
CA GLY A 74 -13.70 -6.56 -15.63
C GLY A 74 -12.24 -6.75 -16.01
N GLU A 75 -11.44 -5.69 -16.00
CA GLU A 75 -10.01 -5.74 -16.31
C GLU A 75 -9.17 -6.32 -15.15
N ASP A 76 -7.92 -6.64 -15.45
CA ASP A 76 -6.96 -7.13 -14.45
C ASP A 76 -6.63 -6.03 -13.42
N GLY A 77 -6.77 -6.33 -12.13
CA GLY A 77 -6.59 -5.35 -11.05
C GLY A 77 -5.18 -4.76 -10.97
N LEU A 78 -4.14 -5.51 -11.35
CA LEU A 78 -2.76 -4.99 -11.38
C LEU A 78 -2.54 -4.03 -12.54
N LYS A 79 -3.18 -4.26 -13.69
CA LYS A 79 -3.15 -3.29 -14.81
C LYS A 79 -3.81 -1.98 -14.41
N ILE A 80 -4.95 -2.03 -13.74
CA ILE A 80 -5.63 -0.84 -13.24
C ILE A 80 -4.72 -0.09 -12.26
N VAL A 81 -4.05 -0.79 -11.34
CA VAL A 81 -3.07 -0.16 -10.44
C VAL A 81 -1.94 0.51 -11.20
N GLU A 82 -1.36 -0.16 -12.19
CA GLU A 82 -0.31 0.40 -13.04
C GLU A 82 -0.77 1.67 -13.76
N GLU A 83 -1.98 1.69 -14.30
CA GLU A 83 -2.58 2.87 -14.92
C GLU A 83 -2.71 4.05 -13.95
N TYR A 84 -3.11 3.79 -12.70
CA TYR A 84 -3.17 4.83 -11.68
C TYR A 84 -1.79 5.34 -11.30
N ILE A 85 -0.81 4.45 -11.09
CA ILE A 85 0.56 4.86 -10.75
C ILE A 85 1.14 5.72 -11.87
N ASN A 86 0.96 5.33 -13.12
CA ASN A 86 1.52 6.02 -14.30
C ASN A 86 0.90 7.40 -14.56
N GLN A 87 -0.26 7.71 -13.98
CA GLN A 87 -0.84 9.06 -14.03
C GLN A 87 -0.08 10.08 -13.18
N PHE A 88 0.71 9.62 -12.20
CA PHE A 88 1.44 10.48 -11.28
C PHE A 88 2.94 10.50 -11.62
N ALA A 89 3.54 11.68 -11.58
CA ALA A 89 4.97 11.82 -11.79
C ALA A 89 5.75 11.18 -10.63
N THR A 90 6.70 10.31 -10.98
CA THR A 90 7.63 9.67 -10.03
C THR A 90 9.01 10.32 -10.14
N PRO A 91 9.29 11.38 -9.35
CA PRO A 91 10.63 11.97 -9.35
C PRO A 91 11.63 10.96 -8.79
N HIS A 92 12.87 11.04 -9.28
CA HIS A 92 13.95 10.25 -8.72
C HIS A 92 14.15 10.59 -7.23
N SER A 93 14.31 9.57 -6.38
CA SER A 93 14.47 9.69 -4.94
C SER A 93 15.32 8.55 -4.39
N GLU A 94 16.09 8.85 -3.34
CA GLU A 94 16.81 7.86 -2.51
C GLU A 94 15.90 7.18 -1.47
N ILE A 95 14.69 7.73 -1.26
CA ILE A 95 13.68 7.18 -0.36
C ILE A 95 12.92 6.07 -1.11
N PRO A 96 12.76 4.86 -0.53
CA PRO A 96 12.22 3.70 -1.24
C PRO A 96 10.75 3.84 -1.63
N PHE A 97 10.00 4.72 -0.95
CA PHE A 97 8.60 4.97 -1.22
C PHE A 97 8.30 6.47 -1.06
N ILE A 98 7.77 7.09 -2.11
CA ILE A 98 7.44 8.53 -2.16
C ILE A 98 5.98 8.76 -2.58
N GLY A 99 5.12 7.80 -2.26
CA GLY A 99 3.79 7.63 -2.84
C GLY A 99 3.78 6.58 -3.94
N GLY A 100 2.64 5.94 -4.14
CA GLY A 100 2.47 4.78 -5.01
C GLY A 100 1.43 3.82 -4.46
N ALA A 101 1.46 2.57 -4.95
CA ALA A 101 0.49 1.56 -4.53
C ALA A 101 1.04 0.66 -3.41
N ILE A 102 0.24 0.47 -2.35
CA ILE A 102 0.52 -0.48 -1.27
C ILE A 102 -0.73 -1.33 -1.05
N GLY A 103 -0.53 -2.63 -0.82
CA GLY A 103 -1.64 -3.49 -0.46
C GLY A 103 -1.30 -4.97 -0.44
N TYR A 104 -2.33 -5.76 -0.75
CA TYR A 104 -2.38 -7.20 -0.61
C TYR A 104 -2.74 -7.86 -1.94
N CYS A 105 -1.96 -8.89 -2.29
CA CYS A 105 -2.26 -9.84 -3.34
C CYS A 105 -2.35 -11.24 -2.71
N SER A 106 -3.52 -11.87 -2.83
CA SER A 106 -3.70 -13.24 -2.33
C SER A 106 -2.94 -14.26 -3.17
N TYR A 107 -2.66 -15.41 -2.58
CA TYR A 107 -2.09 -16.55 -3.29
C TYR A 107 -2.98 -17.01 -4.46
N GLU A 108 -4.31 -16.87 -4.30
CA GLU A 108 -5.33 -17.33 -5.25
C GLU A 108 -5.74 -16.25 -6.25
N MET A 109 -5.00 -15.14 -6.35
CA MET A 109 -5.36 -13.98 -7.19
C MET A 109 -5.61 -14.34 -8.66
N LYS A 110 -4.89 -15.34 -9.18
CA LYS A 110 -5.05 -15.82 -10.57
C LYS A 110 -5.91 -17.08 -10.70
N ASP A 111 -6.43 -17.61 -9.59
CA ASP A 111 -7.26 -18.81 -9.60
C ASP A 111 -8.72 -18.42 -9.80
N GLU A 112 -9.37 -18.90 -10.85
CA GLU A 112 -10.80 -18.64 -11.12
C GLU A 112 -11.73 -19.55 -10.33
N GLY A 113 -11.22 -20.66 -9.77
CA GLY A 113 -12.01 -21.74 -9.19
C GLY A 113 -12.49 -21.50 -7.76
N LYS A 114 -11.75 -20.74 -6.94
CA LYS A 114 -12.12 -20.45 -5.55
C LYS A 114 -12.74 -19.07 -5.41
N LYS A 115 -14.05 -19.04 -5.17
CA LYS A 115 -14.83 -17.81 -4.90
C LYS A 115 -15.16 -17.60 -3.42
N ASN A 116 -14.83 -18.57 -2.56
CA ASN A 116 -15.19 -18.58 -1.14
C ASN A 116 -14.03 -18.13 -0.23
N SER A 117 -13.51 -16.94 -0.50
CA SER A 117 -12.62 -16.25 0.42
C SER A 117 -13.40 -15.12 1.09
N VAL A 118 -13.38 -15.05 2.42
CA VAL A 118 -13.93 -13.92 3.19
C VAL A 118 -13.20 -12.61 2.84
N LEU A 119 -11.97 -12.73 2.33
CA LEU A 119 -11.12 -11.62 1.93
C LEU A 119 -11.11 -11.44 0.41
N PRO A 120 -10.98 -10.20 -0.09
CA PRO A 120 -10.64 -9.94 -1.48
C PRO A 120 -9.40 -10.74 -1.89
N LYS A 121 -9.37 -11.23 -3.13
CA LYS A 121 -8.15 -11.80 -3.72
C LYS A 121 -7.05 -10.77 -3.95
N PHE A 122 -7.43 -9.50 -4.00
CA PHE A 122 -6.60 -8.37 -4.33
C PHE A 122 -7.16 -7.12 -3.65
N SER A 123 -6.30 -6.31 -3.04
CA SER A 123 -6.67 -5.01 -2.47
C SER A 123 -5.44 -4.11 -2.43
N MET A 124 -5.42 -3.04 -3.21
CA MET A 124 -4.35 -2.05 -3.25
C MET A 124 -4.90 -0.64 -3.10
N GLY A 125 -4.29 0.13 -2.21
CA GLY A 125 -4.52 1.56 -2.09
C GLY A 125 -3.44 2.32 -2.86
N ILE A 126 -3.80 3.45 -3.46
CA ILE A 126 -2.86 4.41 -4.02
C ILE A 126 -2.70 5.54 -2.99
N TYR A 127 -1.50 5.70 -2.48
CA TYR A 127 -1.13 6.64 -1.41
C TYR A 127 -0.26 7.75 -1.99
N ASP A 128 -0.52 8.99 -1.58
CA ASP A 128 0.24 10.19 -1.98
C ASP A 128 1.27 10.62 -0.91
N TRP A 129 1.36 9.87 0.20
CA TRP A 129 2.31 10.11 1.26
C TRP A 129 2.83 8.79 1.86
N GLY A 130 3.98 8.88 2.51
CA GLY A 130 4.57 7.82 3.32
C GLY A 130 5.48 8.44 4.37
N LEU A 131 5.64 7.73 5.48
CA LEU A 131 6.53 8.07 6.58
C LEU A 131 7.67 7.07 6.68
#